data_AF-A0A2X3IGV6-F1
#
_entry.id   AF-A0A2X3IGV6-F1
#
_cell.length_a   1.000
_cell.length_b   1.000
_cell.length_c   1.000
_cell.angle_alpha   90.00
_cell.angle_beta   90.00
_cell.angle_gamma   90.00
#
_symmetry.space_group_name_H-M   'P 1'
#
loop_
_entity.id
_entity.type
_entity.pdbx_description
1 polymer ?
#
loop_
_entity_poly.entity_id
_entity_poly.type
_entity_poly.pdbx_seq_one_letter_code
_entity_poly.pdbx_strand_id
1 'polypeptide(L)'
;MLLWLPIGILFSLSAGWFITRLLRRLESPQARIQDAIRDREFTLEYQPIVDLNTGEGVGAEALIRWRLPDGSFISPDVFIPIAEQAGLYLADYRTGD
;
A
#
# COMPACT_ATOMS: atom_id res chain seq x y z
N MET A 1 9.37 41.86 23.44
CA MET A 1 8.88 40.57 24.00
C MET A 1 7.93 39.81 23.08
N LEU A 2 7.07 40.48 22.29
CA LEU A 2 6.11 39.85 21.36
C LEU A 2 6.74 39.26 20.06
N LEU A 3 7.96 39.69 19.71
CA LEU A 3 8.62 39.32 18.45
C LEU A 3 9.21 37.88 18.41
N TRP A 4 9.35 37.23 19.57
CA TRP A 4 9.96 35.90 19.69
C TRP A 4 8.94 34.76 19.73
N LEU A 5 7.67 35.07 20.00
CA LEU A 5 6.53 34.14 19.92
C LEU A 5 6.39 33.43 18.57
N PRO A 6 6.50 34.11 17.40
CA PRO A 6 6.36 33.42 16.11
C PRO A 6 7.52 32.46 15.84
N ILE A 7 8.73 32.75 16.34
CA ILE A 7 9.92 31.90 16.13
C ILE A 7 9.74 30.57 16.88
N GLY A 8 9.23 30.60 18.11
CA GLY A 8 8.96 29.39 18.89
C GLY A 8 7.90 28.49 18.25
N ILE A 9 6.83 29.08 17.70
CA ILE A 9 5.78 28.33 16.99
C ILE A 9 6.35 27.70 15.71
N LEU A 10 7.13 28.46 14.94
CA LEU A 10 7.75 27.96 13.71
C LEU A 10 8.69 26.78 14.00
N PHE A 11 9.50 26.89 15.06
CA PHE A 11 10.43 25.84 15.47
C PHE A 11 9.67 24.59 15.96
N SER A 12 8.56 24.77 16.68
CA SER A 12 7.72 23.67 17.16
C SER A 12 7.02 22.95 15.99
N LEU A 13 6.51 23.68 15.00
CA LEU A 13 5.92 23.11 13.78
C LEU A 13 6.97 22.38 12.92
N SER A 14 8.15 22.99 12.73
CA SER A 14 9.26 22.35 12.01
C SER A 14 9.77 21.11 12.74
N ALA A 15 9.93 21.15 14.06
CA ALA A 15 10.33 19.99 14.85
C ALA A 15 9.27 18.88 14.78
N GLY A 16 7.97 19.21 14.88
CA GLY A 16 6.89 18.24 14.71
C GLY A 16 6.87 17.61 13.33
N TRP A 17 7.04 18.41 12.27
CA TRP A 17 7.16 17.92 10.89
C TRP A 17 8.42 17.05 10.70
N PHE A 18 9.54 17.42 11.32
CA PHE A 18 10.80 16.67 11.23
C PHE A 18 10.75 15.35 12.01
N ILE A 19 10.18 15.37 13.23
CA ILE A 19 10.00 14.20 14.09
C ILE A 19 9.03 13.22 13.42
N THR A 20 7.88 13.68 12.92
CA THR A 20 6.95 12.80 12.18
C THR A 20 7.61 12.21 10.94
N ARG A 21 8.48 12.96 10.26
CA ARG A 21 9.24 12.47 9.09
C ARG A 21 10.36 11.47 9.47
N LEU A 22 10.91 11.55 10.68
CA LEU A 22 11.89 10.58 11.21
C LEU A 22 11.22 9.31 11.73
N LEU A 23 10.13 9.44 12.49
CA LEU A 23 9.44 8.31 13.10
C LEU A 23 8.77 7.39 12.06
N ARG A 24 8.32 7.95 10.93
CA ARG A 24 7.83 7.16 9.78
C ARG A 24 8.86 6.17 9.21
N ARG A 25 10.17 6.36 9.48
CA ARG A 25 11.21 5.41 9.03
C ARG A 25 11.24 4.11 9.82
N LEU A 26 10.56 4.06 10.97
CA LEU A 26 10.50 2.88 11.84
C LEU A 26 9.21 2.09 11.66
N GLU A 27 8.30 2.49 10.77
CA GLU A 27 7.11 1.70 10.52
C GLU A 27 7.49 0.34 9.96
N SER A 28 7.04 -0.71 10.64
CA SER A 28 7.24 -2.06 10.14
C SER A 28 6.51 -2.17 8.80
N PRO A 29 7.09 -2.86 7.80
CA PRO A 29 6.43 -3.07 6.52
C PRO A 29 5.03 -3.70 6.67
N GLN A 30 4.82 -4.47 7.73
CA GLN A 30 3.53 -5.06 8.09
C GLN A 30 2.50 -4.01 8.54
N ALA A 31 2.89 -3.07 9.40
CA ALA A 31 2.01 -1.97 9.83
C ALA A 31 1.57 -1.14 8.62
N ARG A 32 2.49 -0.90 7.68
CA ARG A 32 2.21 -0.19 6.43
C ARG A 32 1.15 -0.89 5.56
N ILE A 33 1.19 -2.22 5.48
CA ILE A 33 0.17 -3.01 4.76
C ILE A 33 -1.19 -2.90 5.47
N GLN A 34 -1.21 -2.99 6.80
CA GLN A 34 -2.47 -2.85 7.57
C GLN A 34 -3.09 -1.46 7.39
N ASP A 35 -2.26 -0.42 7.43
CA ASP A 35 -2.68 0.95 7.15
C ASP A 35 -3.26 1.08 5.73
N ALA A 36 -2.57 0.53 4.73
CA ALA A 36 -3.05 0.54 3.34
C ALA A 36 -4.36 -0.22 3.13
N ILE A 37 -4.61 -1.31 3.87
CA ILE A 37 -5.90 -2.00 3.87
C ILE A 37 -7.00 -1.08 4.46
N ARG A 38 -6.73 -0.45 5.61
CA ARG A 38 -7.66 0.49 6.25
C ARG A 38 -7.97 1.68 5.34
N ASP A 39 -6.95 2.22 4.71
CA ASP A 39 -7.00 3.43 3.89
C ASP A 39 -7.43 3.12 2.43
N ARG A 40 -7.76 1.86 2.12
CA ARG A 40 -8.25 1.37 0.80
C ARG A 40 -7.30 1.68 -0.36
N GLU A 41 -6.00 1.55 -0.13
CA GLU A 41 -4.95 1.77 -1.14
C GLU A 41 -4.78 0.57 -2.10
N PHE A 42 -5.43 -0.56 -1.79
CA PHE A 42 -5.46 -1.74 -2.65
C PHE A 42 -6.65 -1.71 -3.61
N THR A 43 -6.37 -1.97 -4.88
CA THR A 43 -7.35 -2.04 -5.96
C THR A 43 -7.25 -3.39 -6.67
N LEU A 44 -8.36 -3.84 -7.25
CA LEU A 44 -8.43 -5.07 -8.02
C LEU A 44 -8.46 -4.74 -9.51
N GLU A 45 -7.53 -5.29 -10.26
CA GLU A 45 -7.49 -5.20 -11.72
C GLU A 45 -7.76 -6.57 -12.33
N TYR A 46 -8.39 -6.62 -13.50
CA TYR A 46 -8.72 -7.87 -14.18
C TYR A 46 -7.92 -7.99 -15.47
N GLN A 47 -7.15 -9.07 -15.62
CA GLN A 47 -6.44 -9.39 -16.85
C GLN A 47 -7.20 -10.47 -17.64
N PRO A 48 -7.62 -10.21 -18.89
CA PRO A 48 -8.35 -11.20 -19.68
C PRO A 48 -7.46 -12.38 -20.04
N ILE A 49 -8.00 -13.58 -19.92
CA ILE A 49 -7.38 -14.82 -20.39
C ILE A 49 -8.01 -15.15 -21.74
N VAL A 50 -7.19 -15.28 -22.77
CA VAL A 50 -7.62 -15.55 -24.15
C VAL A 50 -7.19 -16.94 -24.59
N ASP A 51 -8.10 -17.67 -25.25
CA ASP A 51 -7.74 -18.91 -25.93
C ASP A 51 -6.87 -18.57 -27.14
N LEU A 52 -5.68 -19.18 -27.24
CA LEU A 52 -4.71 -18.85 -28.29
C LEU A 52 -5.09 -19.41 -29.67
N ASN A 53 -5.96 -20.42 -29.73
CA ASN A 53 -6.42 -21.02 -30.98
C ASN A 53 -7.62 -20.25 -31.55
N THR A 54 -8.54 -19.80 -30.70
CA THR A 54 -9.78 -19.13 -31.13
C THR A 54 -9.72 -17.60 -31.01
N GLY A 55 -8.83 -17.07 -30.16
CA GLY A 55 -8.76 -15.65 -29.83
C GLY A 55 -9.89 -15.17 -28.91
N GLU A 56 -10.75 -16.07 -28.44
CA GLU A 56 -11.89 -15.71 -27.59
C GLU A 56 -11.46 -15.55 -26.13
N GLY A 57 -12.11 -14.62 -25.41
CA GLY A 57 -11.93 -14.45 -23.98
C GLY A 57 -12.57 -15.61 -23.22
N VAL A 58 -11.74 -16.44 -22.59
CA VAL A 58 -12.19 -17.62 -21.83
C VAL A 58 -12.27 -17.38 -20.33
N GLY A 59 -11.76 -16.25 -19.85
CA GLY A 59 -11.83 -15.86 -18.45
C GLY A 59 -11.13 -14.54 -18.15
N ALA A 60 -10.97 -14.24 -16.86
CA ALA A 60 -10.16 -13.13 -16.40
C ALA A 60 -9.48 -13.47 -15.07
N GLU A 61 -8.21 -13.13 -14.93
CA GLU A 61 -7.45 -13.22 -13.69
C GLU A 61 -7.63 -11.93 -12.88
N ALA A 62 -7.98 -12.07 -11.61
CA ALA A 62 -8.13 -10.95 -10.68
C ALA A 62 -6.81 -10.69 -9.96
N LEU A 63 -6.19 -9.54 -10.19
CA LEU A 63 -4.87 -9.19 -9.69
C LEU A 63 -4.95 -7.98 -8.75
N ILE A 64 -4.40 -8.14 -7.55
CA ILE A 64 -4.34 -7.04 -6.58
C ILE A 64 -3.22 -6.05 -6.94
N ARG A 65 -3.49 -4.77 -6.72
CA ARG A 65 -2.61 -3.65 -7.05
C ARG A 65 -2.59 -2.67 -5.90
N TRP A 66 -1.40 -2.27 -5.46
CA TRP A 66 -1.24 -1.27 -4.42
C TRP A 66 -0.86 0.06 -5.04
N ARG A 67 -1.77 1.03 -4.98
CA ARG A 67 -1.56 2.40 -5.44
C ARG A 67 -1.43 3.32 -4.23
N LEU A 68 -0.28 3.98 -4.13
CA LEU A 68 -0.04 4.94 -3.07
C LEU A 68 -0.81 6.26 -3.35
N PRO A 69 -1.09 7.07 -2.31
CA PRO A 69 -1.80 8.34 -2.46
C PRO A 69 -1.08 9.36 -3.36
N ASP A 70 0.24 9.21 -3.53
CA ASP A 70 1.05 10.04 -4.45
C ASP A 70 0.98 9.57 -5.92
N GLY A 71 0.21 8.51 -6.19
CA GLY A 71 0.05 7.91 -7.52
C GLY A 71 1.11 6.88 -7.89
N SER A 72 2.10 6.63 -7.02
CA SER A 72 3.08 5.59 -7.25
C SER A 72 2.50 4.19 -7.04
N PHE A 73 3.18 3.20 -7.62
CA PHE A 73 2.74 1.80 -7.64
C PHE A 73 3.76 0.92 -6.92
N ILE A 74 3.27 0.05 -6.02
CA ILE A 74 4.10 -0.96 -5.37
C ILE A 74 3.83 -2.32 -6.02
N SER A 75 4.90 -2.97 -6.49
CA SER A 75 4.81 -4.30 -7.10
C SER A 75 4.25 -5.35 -6.13
N PRO A 76 3.36 -6.25 -6.57
CA PRO A 76 2.91 -7.41 -5.80
C PRO A 76 4.05 -8.22 -5.19
N ASP A 77 5.16 -8.38 -5.90
CA ASP A 77 6.33 -9.13 -5.43
C ASP A 77 6.96 -8.54 -4.16
N VAL A 78 6.71 -7.24 -3.90
CA VAL A 78 7.23 -6.55 -2.72
C VAL A 78 6.32 -6.79 -1.51
N PHE A 79 5.00 -6.72 -1.68
CA PHE A 79 4.08 -6.74 -0.53
C PHE A 79 3.43 -8.09 -0.25
N ILE A 80 3.29 -8.97 -1.26
CA ILE A 80 2.70 -10.30 -1.06
C ILE A 80 3.52 -11.12 -0.04
N PRO A 81 4.86 -11.24 -0.14
CA PRO A 81 5.63 -12.02 0.84
C PRO A 81 5.52 -11.47 2.26
N ILE A 82 5.41 -10.14 2.40
CA ILE A 82 5.27 -9.46 3.68
C ILE A 82 3.89 -9.72 4.28
N ALA A 83 2.84 -9.69 3.45
CA ALA A 83 1.47 -10.00 3.85
C ALA A 83 1.35 -11.47 4.30
N GLU A 84 1.93 -12.41 3.53
CA GLU A 84 1.98 -13.83 3.87
C GLU A 84 2.70 -14.08 5.21
N GLN A 85 3.88 -13.47 5.41
CA GLN A 85 4.63 -13.56 6.66
C GLN A 85 3.87 -12.96 7.86
N ALA A 86 3.02 -11.97 7.62
CA ALA A 86 2.19 -11.35 8.64
C ALA A 86 0.90 -12.14 8.95
N GLY A 87 0.63 -13.25 8.25
CA GLY A 87 -0.65 -13.96 8.34
C GLY A 87 -1.83 -13.15 7.81
N LEU A 88 -1.57 -12.11 7.02
CA LEU A 88 -2.57 -11.37 6.26
C LEU A 88 -2.84 -12.19 4.99
N TYR A 89 -3.57 -13.29 5.15
CA TYR A 89 -3.92 -14.15 4.02
C TYR A 89 -4.72 -13.34 2.98
N LEU A 90 -4.09 -13.07 1.84
CA LEU A 90 -4.80 -12.91 0.59
C LEU A 90 -5.44 -14.27 0.34
N ALA A 91 -6.78 -14.34 0.36
CA ALA A 91 -7.51 -15.60 0.29
C ALA A 91 -6.91 -16.50 -0.80
N ASP A 92 -6.36 -17.65 -0.40
CA ASP A 92 -5.96 -18.69 -1.31
C ASP A 92 -7.25 -19.25 -1.93
N TYR A 93 -7.54 -18.89 -3.18
CA TYR A 93 -8.70 -19.41 -3.91
C TYR A 93 -8.46 -20.83 -4.45
N ARG A 94 -7.47 -21.57 -3.92
CA ARG A 94 -7.26 -22.98 -4.20
C ARG A 94 -8.15 -23.85 -3.30
N THR A 95 -9.47 -23.74 -3.45
CA THR A 95 -10.39 -24.82 -3.05
C THR A 95 -11.59 -24.79 -3.99
N GLY A 96 -11.48 -25.61 -5.03
CA GLY A 96 -12.50 -25.87 -6.03
C GLY A 96 -12.16 -27.17 -6.72
N ASP A 97 -12.03 -28.23 -5.89
CA ASP A 97 -12.44 -29.57 -6.30
C ASP A 97 -13.96 -29.58 -6.51
#